data_AF-A0A3L6RJJ5-F1
#
_entry.id   AF-A0A3L6RJJ5-F1
#
_cell.length_a   1.000
_cell.length_b   1.000
_cell.length_c   1.000
_cell.angle_alpha   90.00
_cell.angle_beta   90.00
_cell.angle_gamma   90.00
#
_symmetry.space_group_name_H-M   'P 1'
#
loop_
_entity.id
_entity.type
_entity.pdbx_description
1 polymer ?
#
loop_
_entity_poly.entity_id
_entity_poly.type
_entity_poly.pdbx_seq_one_letter_code
_entity_poly.pdbx_strand_id
1 'polypeptide(L)'
;MHERQMEIPWVQVAKEFGSFSGYMWGHVNHRPVVGKYRHHKYIPFRTPKSEAVSKDLVRRGFRLVGPVIVYSFMQAAGMAIDHLVDCFRFPECVRLAERSWGITNIAA
;
A
#
# COMPACT_ATOMS: atom_id res chain seq x y z
N MET A 1 3.84 -24.34 -30.38
CA MET A 1 4.59 -23.90 -29.19
C MET A 1 4.34 -22.40 -29.04
N HIS A 2 3.29 -22.03 -28.31
CA HIS A 2 2.96 -20.63 -28.06
C HIS A 2 3.97 -20.09 -27.04
N GLU A 3 4.81 -19.17 -27.48
CA GLU A 3 5.67 -18.34 -26.66
C GLU A 3 4.76 -17.58 -25.68
N ARG A 4 4.52 -18.13 -24.49
CA ARG A 4 3.91 -17.35 -23.40
C ARG A 4 4.97 -16.31 -23.04
N GLN A 5 4.87 -15.13 -23.64
CA GLN A 5 5.56 -13.94 -23.19
C GLN A 5 5.38 -13.89 -21.66
N MET A 6 6.46 -14.10 -20.90
CA MET A 6 6.42 -13.99 -19.45
C MET A 6 6.25 -12.51 -19.12
N GLU A 7 5.01 -12.04 -19.18
CA GLU A 7 4.70 -10.65 -18.88
C GLU A 7 4.90 -10.41 -17.39
N ILE A 8 5.88 -9.57 -17.07
CA ILE A 8 6.24 -9.26 -15.69
C ILE A 8 5.03 -8.57 -15.03
N PRO A 9 4.46 -9.12 -13.93
CA PRO A 9 3.18 -8.65 -13.37
C PRO A 9 3.06 -7.14 -13.14
N TRP A 10 4.12 -6.49 -12.67
CA TRP A 10 4.10 -5.04 -12.42
C TRP A 10 4.00 -4.21 -13.71
N VAL A 11 4.51 -4.72 -14.84
CA VAL A 11 4.42 -4.03 -16.14
C VAL A 11 2.97 -3.99 -16.61
N GLN A 12 2.23 -5.08 -16.41
CA GLN A 12 0.80 -5.13 -16.77
C GLN A 12 -0.03 -4.18 -15.90
N VAL A 13 0.24 -4.16 -14.60
CA VAL A 13 -0.37 -3.17 -13.70
C VAL A 13 -0.05 -1.74 -14.13
N ALA A 14 1.20 -1.45 -14.49
CA ALA A 14 1.58 -0.13 -14.94
C ALA A 14 0.88 0.27 -16.25
N LYS A 15 0.66 -0.66 -17.18
CA LYS A 15 -0.12 -0.41 -18.41
C LYS A 15 -1.59 -0.12 -18.11
N GLU A 16 -2.21 -0.86 -17.19
CA GLU A 16 -3.64 -0.72 -16.85
C GLU A 16 -3.94 0.51 -15.99
N PHE A 17 -3.06 0.85 -15.04
CA PHE A 17 -3.29 1.90 -14.04
C PHE A 17 -2.36 3.12 -14.22
N GLY A 18 -1.62 3.19 -15.31
CA GLY A 18 -0.59 4.20 -15.59
C GLY A 18 0.70 4.02 -14.78
N SER A 19 0.65 3.50 -13.55
CA SER A 19 1.84 3.14 -12.77
C SER A 19 1.53 2.15 -11.64
N PHE A 20 2.54 1.38 -11.21
CA PHE A 20 2.42 0.50 -10.04
C PHE A 20 2.17 1.29 -8.75
N SER A 21 2.79 2.47 -8.61
CA SER A 21 2.58 3.37 -7.47
C SER A 21 1.13 3.86 -7.41
N GLY A 22 0.59 4.35 -8.53
CA GLY A 22 -0.80 4.79 -8.63
C GLY A 22 -1.80 3.68 -8.30
N TYR A 23 -1.56 2.47 -8.82
CA TYR A 23 -2.32 1.28 -8.48
C TYR A 23 -2.30 0.99 -6.97
N MET A 24 -1.11 0.93 -6.35
CA MET A 24 -0.99 0.65 -4.92
C MET A 24 -1.66 1.72 -4.07
N TRP A 25 -1.39 3.01 -4.33
CA TRP A 25 -2.00 4.12 -3.60
C TRP A 25 -3.51 4.24 -3.83
N GLY A 26 -4.01 3.80 -4.98
CA GLY A 26 -5.45 3.72 -5.27
C GLY A 26 -6.21 2.84 -4.27
N HIS A 27 -5.59 1.76 -3.76
CA HIS A 27 -6.22 0.90 -2.73
C HIS A 27 -6.48 1.64 -1.41
N VAL A 28 -5.76 2.72 -1.13
CA VAL A 28 -5.92 3.55 0.07
C VAL A 28 -6.47 4.94 -0.25
N ASN A 29 -7.13 5.11 -1.41
CA ASN A 29 -7.66 6.39 -1.87
C ASN A 29 -6.60 7.51 -1.83
N HIS A 30 -5.34 7.15 -2.08
CA HIS A 30 -4.18 8.04 -2.02
C HIS A 30 -4.02 8.80 -0.69
N ARG A 31 -4.53 8.25 0.40
CA ARG A 31 -4.41 8.80 1.75
C ARG A 31 -3.85 7.73 2.69
N PRO A 32 -2.70 7.97 3.34
CA PRO A 32 -2.18 7.01 4.30
C PRO A 32 -3.16 6.76 5.44
N VAL A 33 -3.20 5.52 5.92
CA VAL A 33 -3.98 5.14 7.10
C VAL A 33 -3.10 5.35 8.33
N VAL A 34 -3.56 6.14 9.31
CA VAL A 34 -2.79 6.43 10.53
C VAL A 34 -3.26 5.55 11.68
N GLY A 35 -2.39 4.64 12.14
CA GLY A 35 -2.57 3.88 13.36
C GLY A 35 -2.11 4.68 14.58
N LYS A 36 -2.99 4.88 15.58
CA LYS A 36 -2.67 5.62 16.81
C LYS A 36 -2.42 4.67 17.99
N TYR A 37 -1.47 3.74 17.80
CA TYR A 37 -1.21 2.69 18.79
C TYR A 37 -0.27 3.17 19.90
N ARG A 38 -0.60 2.82 21.16
CA ARG A 38 0.29 3.04 22.32
C ARG A 38 1.28 1.91 22.56
N HIS A 39 0.98 0.71 22.10
CA HIS A 39 1.82 -0.46 22.30
C HIS A 39 1.89 -1.31 21.04
N HIS A 40 3.07 -1.81 20.72
CA HIS A 40 3.35 -2.63 19.53
C HIS A 40 2.42 -3.85 19.36
N LYS A 41 1.98 -4.47 20.46
CA LYS A 41 1.06 -5.63 20.47
C LYS A 41 -0.34 -5.32 19.90
N TYR A 42 -0.71 -4.05 19.81
CA TYR A 42 -1.97 -3.62 19.23
C TYR A 42 -1.85 -3.32 17.72
N ILE A 43 -0.64 -3.28 17.18
CA ILE A 43 -0.43 -3.16 15.74
C ILE A 43 -0.82 -4.50 15.10
N PRO A 44 -1.78 -4.52 14.17
CA PRO A 44 -2.21 -5.76 13.55
C PRO A 44 -1.12 -6.28 12.59
N PHE A 45 -1.01 -7.61 12.43
CA PHE A 45 -0.11 -8.19 11.44
C PHE A 45 -0.66 -8.10 10.00
N ARG A 46 -1.97 -7.91 9.86
CA ARG A 46 -2.70 -7.74 8.59
C ARG A 46 -3.99 -6.98 8.83
N THR A 47 -4.55 -6.39 7.78
CA THR A 47 -5.83 -5.66 7.85
C THR A 47 -6.78 -6.19 6.78
N PRO A 48 -8.10 -5.95 6.88
CA PRO A 48 -9.03 -6.27 5.80
C PRO A 48 -8.61 -5.65 4.46
N LYS A 49 -7.96 -4.47 4.51
CA LYS A 49 -7.39 -3.82 3.32
C LYS A 49 -6.21 -4.61 2.76
N SER A 50 -5.24 -5.01 3.58
CA SER A 50 -4.08 -5.79 3.08
C SER A 50 -4.49 -7.17 2.56
N GLU A 51 -5.57 -7.76 3.10
CA GLU A 51 -6.17 -8.98 2.56
C GLU A 51 -6.78 -8.78 1.17
N ALA A 52 -7.49 -7.66 0.96
CA ALA A 52 -8.06 -7.33 -0.35
C ALA A 52 -6.96 -7.09 -1.39
N VAL A 53 -5.94 -6.30 -1.04
CA VAL A 53 -4.78 -6.02 -1.91
C VAL A 53 -4.01 -7.31 -2.22
N SER A 54 -3.76 -8.15 -1.22
CA SER A 54 -3.10 -9.45 -1.39
C SER A 54 -3.84 -10.33 -2.40
N LYS A 55 -5.17 -10.46 -2.27
CA LYS A 55 -5.99 -11.23 -3.21
C LYS A 55 -5.90 -10.67 -4.64
N ASP A 56 -5.89 -9.36 -4.80
CA ASP A 56 -5.77 -8.74 -6.13
C ASP A 56 -4.38 -8.95 -6.74
N LEU A 57 -3.31 -8.77 -5.97
CA LEU A 57 -1.94 -9.03 -6.42
C LEU A 57 -1.74 -10.50 -6.83
N VAL A 58 -2.29 -11.46 -6.07
CA VAL A 58 -2.27 -12.89 -6.45
C VAL A 58 -2.98 -13.11 -7.78
N ARG A 59 -4.17 -12.53 -7.99
CA ARG A 59 -4.90 -12.64 -9.27
C ARG A 59 -4.11 -12.06 -10.44
N ARG A 60 -3.31 -11.04 -10.19
CA ARG A 60 -2.46 -10.36 -11.18
C ARG A 60 -1.11 -11.05 -11.42
N GLY A 61 -0.90 -12.23 -10.83
CA GLY A 61 0.28 -13.06 -11.07
C GLY A 61 1.48 -12.74 -10.18
N PHE A 62 1.33 -11.86 -9.18
CA PHE A 62 2.38 -11.66 -8.19
C PHE A 62 2.49 -12.88 -7.26
N ARG A 63 3.71 -13.16 -6.80
CA ARG A 63 4.02 -14.25 -5.86
C ARG A 63 4.61 -13.66 -4.58
N LEU A 64 4.51 -14.40 -3.48
CA LEU A 64 4.96 -13.97 -2.15
C LEU A 64 4.29 -12.67 -1.67
N VAL A 65 3.01 -12.50 -2.01
CA VAL A 65 2.21 -11.31 -1.67
C VAL A 65 1.09 -11.67 -0.69
N GLY A 66 1.41 -12.47 0.33
CA GLY A 66 0.44 -12.81 1.39
C GLY A 66 -0.01 -11.57 2.19
N PRO A 67 -1.17 -11.59 2.87
CA PRO A 67 -1.73 -10.39 3.53
C PRO A 67 -0.82 -9.73 4.57
N VAL A 68 0.03 -10.51 5.25
CA VAL A 68 1.03 -10.00 6.19
C VAL A 68 2.16 -9.29 5.46
N ILE A 69 2.71 -9.89 4.39
CA ILE A 69 3.76 -9.28 3.56
C ILE A 69 3.25 -7.98 2.94
N VAL A 70 2.02 -7.98 2.44
CA VAL A 70 1.39 -6.78 1.87
C VAL A 70 1.20 -5.71 2.94
N TYR A 71 0.79 -6.06 4.15
CA TYR A 71 0.65 -5.08 5.22
C TYR A 71 2.00 -4.50 5.65
N SER A 72 3.03 -5.34 5.79
CA SER A 72 4.40 -4.88 6.06
C SER A 72 4.93 -3.97 4.95
N PHE A 73 4.63 -4.26 3.68
CA PHE A 73 4.94 -3.37 2.57
C PHE A 73 4.19 -2.03 2.71
N MET A 74 2.90 -2.04 3.02
CA MET A 74 2.11 -0.82 3.22
C MET A 74 2.67 0.04 4.35
N GLN A 75 3.13 -0.57 5.44
CA GLN A 75 3.80 0.13 6.55
C GLN A 75 5.13 0.74 6.09
N ALA A 76 5.99 -0.04 5.43
CA ALA A 76 7.30 0.41 4.96
C ALA A 76 7.20 1.51 3.88
N ALA A 77 6.22 1.42 2.99
CA ALA A 77 5.98 2.40 1.92
C ALA A 77 5.25 3.67 2.42
N GLY A 78 4.87 3.74 3.70
CA GLY A 78 4.17 4.88 4.27
C GLY A 78 2.68 4.97 3.89
N MET A 79 2.10 3.90 3.35
CA MET A 79 0.65 3.79 3.11
C MET A 79 -0.11 3.53 4.41
N ALA A 80 0.55 2.91 5.40
CA ALA A 80 0.08 2.79 6.77
C ALA A 80 1.14 3.40 7.71
N ILE A 81 0.73 4.34 8.55
CA ILE A 81 1.57 4.99 9.55
C ILE A 81 1.30 4.34 10.90
N ASP A 82 2.07 3.30 11.22
CA ASP A 82 1.94 2.52 12.45
C ASP A 82 3.06 2.80 13.47
N HIS A 83 3.76 3.92 13.32
CA HIS A 83 4.60 4.41 14.41
C HIS A 83 3.77 4.53 15.69
N LEU A 84 4.31 4.09 16.82
CA LEU A 84 3.66 4.27 18.11
C LEU A 84 3.51 5.76 18.41
N VAL A 85 2.47 6.15 19.16
CA VAL A 85 2.18 7.56 19.45
C VAL A 85 3.29 8.27 20.24
N ASP A 86 4.15 7.52 20.92
CA ASP A 86 5.32 7.97 21.67
C ASP A 86 6.63 7.94 20.86
N CYS A 87 6.59 7.41 19.63
CA CYS A 87 7.74 7.45 18.73
C CYS A 87 8.07 8.90 18.35
N PHE A 88 9.34 9.29 18.42
CA PHE A 88 9.80 10.64 18.07
C PHE A 88 9.45 11.06 16.63
N ARG A 89 9.25 10.10 15.71
CA ARG A 89 8.84 10.33 14.31
C ARG A 89 7.34 10.48 14.13
N PHE A 90 6.52 10.03 15.08
CA PHE A 90 5.06 9.96 14.91
C PHE A 90 4.44 11.30 14.49
N PRO A 91 4.72 12.44 15.15
CA PRO A 91 4.14 13.72 14.76
C PRO A 91 4.51 14.15 13.33
N GLU A 92 5.71 13.81 12.87
CA GLU A 92 6.17 14.13 11.52
C GLU A 92 5.53 13.23 10.46
N CYS A 93 5.51 11.91 10.71
CA CYS A 93 4.89 10.96 9.79
C CYS A 93 3.39 11.22 9.62
N VAL A 94 2.68 11.58 10.69
CA VAL A 94 1.25 11.96 10.63
C VAL A 94 1.07 13.25 9.84
N ARG A 95 1.86 14.28 10.09
CA ARG A 95 1.80 15.54 9.33
C ARG A 95 2.07 15.32 7.83
N LEU A 96 3.02 14.46 7.49
CA LEU A 96 3.28 14.08 6.09
C LEU A 96 2.10 13.32 5.49
N ALA A 97 1.45 12.43 6.25
CA ALA A 97 0.27 11.70 5.79
C ALA A 97 -0.96 12.59 5.57
N GLU A 98 -1.13 13.62 6.38
CA GLU A 98 -2.25 14.56 6.28
C GLU A 98 -2.04 15.63 5.20
N ARG A 99 -0.82 15.77 4.67
CA ARG A 99 -0.53 16.73 3.60
C ARG A 99 -1.32 16.37 2.35
N SER A 100 -1.91 17.36 1.70
CA SER A 100 -2.44 17.21 0.35
C SER A 100 -1.27 16.97 -0.62
N TRP A 101 -1.07 15.72 -1.02
CA TRP A 101 -0.01 15.30 -1.95
C TRP A 101 -0.34 15.66 -3.41
N GLY A 102 -0.67 16.93 -3.69
CA GLY A 102 -0.85 17.42 -5.06
C GLY A 102 -1.81 16.60 -5.93
N ILE A 103 -2.78 15.90 -5.31
CA ILE A 103 -3.81 15.11 -6.01
C ILE A 103 -4.91 16.05 -6.49
N THR A 104 -4.52 17.08 -7.23
CA THR A 104 -5.43 18.02 -7.89
C THR A 104 -5.73 17.62 -9.32
N ASN A 105 -5.39 16.40 -9.79
CA ASN A 105 -5.70 16.04 -11.19
C ASN A 105 -5.83 14.53 -11.52
N ILE A 106 -6.67 13.78 -10.79
CA ILE A 106 -7.18 12.46 -11.27
C ILE A 106 -8.73 12.46 -11.35
N ALA A 107 -9.35 13.64 -11.31
CA ALA A 107 -10.77 13.79 -11.62
C ALA A 107 -11.00 15.12 -12.35
N ALA A 108 -10.72 15.11 -13.66
CA ALA A 108 -11.33 15.97 -14.67
C ALA A 108 -11.36 15.17 -15.99
#